data_AF-A0A1J4J720-F1
#
_entry.id   AF-A0A1J4J720-F1
#
_cell.length_a   1.000
_cell.length_b   1.000
_cell.length_c   1.000
_cell.angle_alpha   90.00
_cell.angle_beta   90.00
_cell.angle_gamma   90.00
#
_symmetry.space_group_name_H-M   'P 1'
#
loop_
_entity.id
_entity.type
_entity.pdbx_description
1 polymer ?
#
loop_
_entity_poly.entity_id
_entity_poly.type
_entity_poly.pdbx_seq_one_letter_code
_entity_poly.pdbx_strand_id
1 'polypeptide(L)'
;MKVSSSTGFTSNSFNSGSFSRRYKGLIKEKPLKTYRNLLFRLFDYIAVVAPQMRGLQNFISVWRIIELIGPSLCVGYTTFWGPGSNMLKTMDIVSILFHIFPGEDLRKRVAPFFLIGEGCFFLLLILFVFFAAQYYEKHAQLPSYIPTAIFFIFSTFGYILPPIGMNFIGELVGYMIHDGSEATALRIFGIIFALFFIFHLCGYLHIGLFSYNQFSIRFTYDNYSN
;
A
#
# COMPACT_ATOMS: atom_id res chain seq x y z
N MET A 1 -63.53 4.83 15.63
CA MET A 1 -62.77 4.36 14.44
C MET A 1 -61.41 5.05 14.43
N LYS A 2 -60.33 4.32 14.64
CA LYS A 2 -58.95 4.85 14.68
C LYS A 2 -58.15 4.06 13.65
N VAL A 3 -57.89 4.68 12.49
CA VAL A 3 -57.10 4.06 11.42
C VAL A 3 -55.64 4.17 11.83
N SER A 4 -55.00 3.04 12.12
CA SER A 4 -53.54 2.99 12.30
C SER A 4 -52.89 2.83 10.93
N SER A 5 -52.24 3.88 10.45
CA SER A 5 -51.38 3.86 9.27
C SER A 5 -50.06 3.18 9.62
N SER A 6 -49.89 1.92 9.21
CA SER A 6 -48.59 1.24 9.24
C SER A 6 -47.67 1.85 8.18
N THR A 7 -46.83 2.81 8.57
CA THR A 7 -45.75 3.31 7.72
C THR A 7 -44.62 2.27 7.73
N GLY A 8 -44.67 1.34 6.78
CA GLY A 8 -43.57 0.42 6.53
C GLY A 8 -42.36 1.20 6.01
N PHE A 9 -41.32 1.35 6.84
CA PHE A 9 -40.01 1.78 6.40
C PHE A 9 -39.45 0.71 5.44
N THR A 10 -39.65 0.92 4.14
CA THR A 10 -38.90 0.21 3.11
C THR A 10 -37.51 0.84 3.07
N SER A 11 -36.57 0.22 3.79
CA SER A 11 -35.15 0.51 3.63
C SER A 11 -34.75 0.18 2.20
N ASN A 12 -34.67 1.19 1.33
CA ASN A 12 -34.03 1.12 0.03
C ASN A 12 -32.54 0.83 0.24
N SER A 13 -32.21 -0.45 0.38
CA SER A 13 -30.84 -0.91 0.22
C SER A 13 -30.47 -0.73 -1.25
N PHE A 14 -29.47 0.12 -1.50
CA PHE A 14 -28.83 0.28 -2.80
C PHE A 14 -28.34 -1.09 -3.30
N ASN A 15 -29.18 -1.79 -4.04
CA ASN A 15 -28.91 -3.10 -4.62
C ASN A 15 -28.15 -2.94 -5.96
N SER A 16 -26.98 -2.31 -5.92
CA SER A 16 -26.08 -2.19 -7.08
C SER A 16 -25.46 -3.53 -7.50
N GLY A 17 -25.63 -4.59 -6.69
CA GLY A 17 -25.13 -5.94 -6.94
C GLY A 17 -26.09 -6.89 -7.67
N SER A 18 -27.39 -6.58 -7.77
CA SER A 18 -28.40 -7.47 -8.38
C SER A 18 -28.49 -7.32 -9.91
N PHE A 19 -28.27 -6.11 -10.44
CA PHE A 19 -28.39 -5.86 -11.89
C PHE A 19 -27.28 -6.56 -12.70
N SER A 20 -26.04 -6.59 -12.20
CA SER A 20 -24.92 -7.30 -12.86
C SER A 20 -25.10 -8.82 -12.87
N ARG A 21 -25.77 -9.39 -11.85
CA ARG A 21 -26.00 -10.84 -11.74
C ARG A 21 -27.07 -11.34 -12.72
N ARG A 22 -28.11 -10.54 -13.00
CA ARG A 22 -29.23 -10.90 -13.90
C ARG A 22 -28.89 -10.77 -15.39
N TYR A 23 -27.92 -9.95 -15.76
CA TYR A 23 -27.56 -9.64 -17.16
C TYR A 23 -26.13 -10.06 -17.53
N LYS A 24 -25.52 -10.99 -16.77
CA LYS A 24 -24.10 -11.39 -16.88
C LYS A 24 -23.65 -11.93 -18.26
N GLY A 25 -24.56 -12.04 -19.23
CA GLY A 25 -24.28 -12.34 -20.64
C GLY A 25 -24.87 -11.37 -21.68
N LEU A 26 -25.70 -10.39 -21.28
CA LEU A 26 -26.40 -9.48 -22.20
C LEU A 26 -25.73 -8.11 -22.35
N ILE A 27 -24.91 -7.71 -21.37
CA ILE A 27 -24.15 -6.45 -21.42
C ILE A 27 -22.68 -6.79 -21.13
N LYS A 28 -21.80 -6.64 -22.12
CA LYS A 28 -20.36 -6.79 -21.94
C LYS A 28 -19.88 -5.74 -20.93
N GLU A 29 -19.57 -6.16 -19.72
CA GLU A 29 -18.90 -5.30 -18.76
C GLU A 29 -17.49 -4.95 -19.27
N LYS A 30 -17.03 -3.72 -18.98
CA LYS A 30 -15.65 -3.33 -19.29
C LYS A 30 -14.68 -4.24 -18.52
N PRO A 31 -13.58 -4.72 -19.12
CA PRO A 31 -12.66 -5.66 -18.48
C PRO A 31 -12.08 -5.11 -17.17
N LEU A 32 -11.79 -3.81 -17.11
CA LEU A 32 -11.33 -3.14 -15.89
C LEU A 32 -12.35 -3.23 -14.74
N LYS A 33 -13.66 -3.16 -15.04
CA LYS A 33 -14.71 -3.32 -14.03
C LYS A 33 -14.76 -4.75 -13.50
N THR A 34 -14.60 -5.73 -14.38
CA THR A 34 -14.54 -7.15 -14.02
C THR A 34 -13.33 -7.43 -13.11
N TYR A 35 -12.14 -6.96 -13.46
CA TYR A 35 -10.94 -7.13 -12.63
C TYR A 35 -11.07 -6.49 -11.26
N ARG A 36 -11.57 -5.25 -11.22
CA ARG A 36 -11.83 -4.55 -9.97
C ARG A 36 -12.79 -5.35 -9.08
N ASN A 37 -13.88 -5.87 -9.64
CA ASN A 37 -14.85 -6.67 -8.88
C ASN A 37 -14.25 -8.00 -8.38
N LEU A 38 -13.38 -8.65 -9.15
CA LEU A 38 -12.65 -9.85 -8.73
C LEU A 38 -11.73 -9.56 -7.54
N LEU A 39 -10.96 -8.48 -7.63
CA LEU A 39 -10.08 -8.05 -6.54
C LEU A 39 -10.86 -7.69 -5.28
N PHE A 40 -11.98 -6.97 -5.40
CA PHE A 40 -12.84 -6.67 -4.25
C PHE A 40 -13.30 -7.94 -3.52
N ARG A 41 -13.79 -8.94 -4.26
CA ARG A 41 -14.21 -10.21 -3.67
C ARG A 41 -13.06 -10.94 -2.98
N LEU A 42 -11.86 -10.90 -3.56
CA LEU A 42 -10.67 -11.47 -2.95
C LEU A 42 -10.33 -10.76 -1.64
N PHE A 43 -10.28 -9.42 -1.64
CA PHE A 43 -9.94 -8.66 -0.44
C PHE A 43 -10.99 -8.78 0.66
N ASP A 44 -12.28 -8.84 0.30
CA ASP A 44 -13.36 -9.09 1.26
C ASP A 44 -13.19 -10.48 1.90
N TYR A 45 -12.85 -11.50 1.11
CA TYR A 45 -12.54 -12.84 1.62
C TYR A 45 -11.32 -12.84 2.55
N ILE A 46 -10.24 -12.18 2.16
CA ILE A 46 -9.02 -12.07 2.97
C ILE A 46 -9.31 -11.35 4.29
N ALA A 47 -10.12 -10.29 4.27
CA ALA A 47 -10.48 -9.54 5.49
C ALA A 47 -11.25 -10.39 6.51
N VAL A 48 -11.99 -11.40 6.06
CA VAL A 48 -12.74 -12.33 6.92
C VAL A 48 -11.84 -13.48 7.41
N VAL A 49 -10.98 -14.03 6.54
CA VAL A 49 -10.25 -15.27 6.80
C VAL A 49 -8.85 -15.04 7.39
N ALA A 50 -8.20 -13.92 7.08
CA ALA A 50 -6.85 -13.66 7.56
C ALA A 50 -6.86 -13.26 9.06
N PRO A 51 -5.89 -13.74 9.85
CA PRO A 51 -5.78 -13.38 11.25
C PRO A 51 -5.44 -11.89 11.40
N GLN A 52 -6.13 -11.20 12.31
CA GLN A 52 -5.83 -9.80 12.63
C GLN A 52 -4.50 -9.69 13.39
N MET A 53 -3.45 -9.27 12.69
CA MET A 53 -2.12 -9.08 13.27
C MET A 53 -1.97 -7.69 13.91
N ARG A 54 -2.73 -7.40 14.99
CA ARG A 54 -2.74 -6.07 15.63
C ARG A 54 -1.38 -5.62 16.15
N GLY A 55 -0.61 -6.54 16.75
CA GLY A 55 0.74 -6.24 17.22
C GLY A 55 1.67 -5.79 16.09
N LEU A 56 1.60 -6.46 14.94
CA LEU A 56 2.35 -6.09 13.74
C LEU A 56 1.92 -4.71 13.23
N GLN A 57 0.63 -4.45 13.12
CA GLN A 57 0.13 -3.14 12.66
C GLN A 57 0.54 -1.98 13.58
N ASN A 58 0.56 -2.19 14.89
CA ASN A 58 1.06 -1.21 15.85
C ASN A 58 2.55 -0.93 15.65
N PHE A 59 3.36 -1.98 15.50
CA PHE A 59 4.78 -1.85 15.21
C PHE A 59 5.02 -1.07 13.91
N ILE A 60 4.34 -1.44 12.83
CA ILE A 60 4.45 -0.75 11.53
C ILE A 60 4.01 0.71 11.66
N SER A 61 2.97 1.02 12.45
CA SER A 61 2.53 2.39 12.66
C SER A 61 3.59 3.25 13.35
N VAL A 62 4.27 2.72 14.37
CA VAL A 62 5.41 3.40 15.01
C VAL A 62 6.57 3.57 14.04
N TRP A 63 6.88 2.52 13.29
CA TRP A 63 7.96 2.54 12.30
C TRP A 63 7.75 3.62 11.24
N ARG A 64 6.53 3.78 10.73
CA ARG A 64 6.18 4.85 9.77
C ARG A 64 6.39 6.26 10.31
N ILE A 65 6.17 6.47 11.62
CA ILE A 65 6.44 7.77 12.25
C ILE A 65 7.94 8.04 12.23
N ILE A 66 8.76 7.02 12.50
CA ILE A 66 10.22 7.11 12.43
C ILE A 66 10.66 7.41 10.99
N GLU A 67 10.08 6.76 9.99
CA GLU A 67 10.36 7.02 8.56
C GLU A 67 9.96 8.43 8.11
N LEU A 68 8.96 9.04 8.74
CA LEU A 68 8.54 10.41 8.43
C LEU A 68 9.45 11.44 9.11
N ILE A 69 9.85 11.20 10.36
CA ILE A 69 10.69 12.11 11.14
C ILE A 69 12.16 11.99 10.72
N GLY A 70 12.67 10.78 10.50
CA GLY A 70 14.08 10.51 10.26
C GLY A 70 14.70 11.37 9.15
N PRO A 71 14.10 11.43 7.95
CA PRO A 71 14.57 12.30 6.87
C PRO A 71 14.64 13.80 7.19
N SER A 72 13.82 14.28 8.13
CA SER A 72 13.85 15.69 8.55
C SER A 72 15.11 16.06 9.33
N LEU A 73 15.89 15.07 9.78
CA LEU A 73 17.17 15.26 10.46
C LEU A 73 18.33 15.55 9.49
N CYS A 74 18.05 15.73 8.19
CA CYS A 74 19.02 16.09 7.16
C CYS A 74 20.26 15.18 7.17
N VAL A 75 20.04 13.87 7.24
CA VAL A 75 21.16 12.92 7.30
C VAL A 75 21.85 12.78 5.96
N GLY A 76 23.18 12.84 5.99
CA GLY A 76 24.04 12.88 4.81
C GLY A 76 24.42 14.29 4.39
N TYR A 77 23.85 15.36 4.96
CA TYR A 77 24.24 16.72 4.61
C TYR A 77 25.53 17.13 5.32
N THR A 78 26.66 16.91 4.65
CA THR A 78 28.01 17.28 5.14
C THR A 78 28.14 18.78 5.44
N THR A 79 27.43 19.64 4.71
CA THR A 79 27.39 21.10 4.94
C THR A 79 26.73 21.46 6.28
N PHE A 80 25.74 20.69 6.73
CA PHE A 80 25.02 20.96 7.98
C PHE A 80 25.74 20.38 9.20
N TRP A 81 26.21 19.13 9.10
CA TRP A 81 26.83 18.41 10.21
C TRP A 81 28.36 18.56 10.30
N GLY A 82 28.98 19.15 9.28
CA GLY A 82 30.43 19.30 9.17
C GLY A 82 31.12 18.02 8.67
N PRO A 83 32.00 18.12 7.66
CA PRO A 83 32.69 16.95 7.13
C PRO A 83 33.60 16.32 8.19
N GLY A 84 33.48 15.01 8.38
CA GLY A 84 34.31 14.24 9.32
C GLY A 84 33.95 14.39 10.80
N SER A 85 32.89 15.11 11.15
CA SER A 85 32.48 15.30 12.54
C SER A 85 31.94 14.00 13.16
N ASN A 86 32.05 13.88 14.49
CA ASN A 86 31.45 12.75 15.22
C ASN A 86 29.90 12.78 15.12
N MET A 87 29.32 13.96 14.93
CA MET A 87 27.88 14.12 14.71
C MET A 87 27.45 13.51 13.38
N LEU A 88 28.17 13.77 12.28
CA LEU A 88 27.88 13.17 10.97
C LEU A 88 27.92 11.64 11.05
N LYS A 89 28.94 11.07 11.69
CA LYS A 89 29.05 9.61 11.89
C LYS A 89 27.88 9.03 12.70
N THR A 90 27.44 9.76 13.72
CA THR A 90 26.30 9.34 14.55
C THR A 90 25.01 9.37 13.74
N MET A 91 24.80 10.43 12.97
CA MET A 91 23.64 10.56 12.10
C MET A 91 23.63 9.48 11.02
N ASP A 92 24.76 9.17 10.39
CA ASP A 92 24.86 8.08 9.42
C ASP A 92 24.43 6.73 10.01
N ILE A 93 24.82 6.41 11.25
CA ILE A 93 24.37 5.18 11.92
C ILE A 93 22.85 5.22 12.17
N VAL A 94 22.34 6.35 12.64
CA VAL A 94 20.91 6.55 12.93
C VAL A 94 20.07 6.46 11.64
N SER A 95 20.62 6.85 10.49
CA SER A 95 19.92 6.80 9.20
C SER A 95 19.51 5.40 8.74
N ILE A 96 20.18 4.35 9.22
CA ILE A 96 19.84 2.97 8.89
C ILE A 96 18.38 2.67 9.27
N LEU A 97 17.86 3.31 10.32
CA LEU A 97 16.50 3.07 10.82
C LEU A 97 15.40 3.60 9.90
N PHE A 98 15.69 4.55 8.99
CA PHE A 98 14.68 5.16 8.12
C PHE A 98 15.04 5.20 6.63
N HIS A 99 16.32 5.06 6.27
CA HIS A 99 16.79 5.00 4.88
C HIS A 99 17.28 3.63 4.46
N ILE A 100 17.40 2.65 5.37
CA ILE A 100 18.01 1.32 5.16
C ILE A 100 19.52 1.38 4.85
N PHE A 101 19.97 2.31 4.00
CA PHE A 101 21.36 2.49 3.58
C PHE A 101 22.00 3.73 4.22
N PRO A 102 23.12 3.57 4.95
CA PRO A 102 23.84 4.70 5.55
C PRO A 102 24.78 5.38 4.55
N GLY A 103 25.06 6.67 4.80
CA GLY A 103 26.10 7.44 4.13
C GLY A 103 25.70 8.02 2.77
N GLU A 104 26.05 9.28 2.53
CA GLU A 104 25.63 10.06 1.35
C GLU A 104 26.04 9.40 0.02
N ASP A 105 27.33 9.06 -0.15
CA ASP A 105 27.87 8.54 -1.40
C ASP A 105 27.32 7.16 -1.79
N LEU A 106 27.18 6.27 -0.81
CA LEU A 106 26.62 4.95 -1.02
C LEU A 106 25.14 5.06 -1.39
N ARG A 107 24.41 5.92 -0.67
CA ARG A 107 22.98 6.15 -0.87
C ARG A 107 22.69 6.68 -2.28
N LYS A 108 23.46 7.69 -2.73
CA LYS A 108 23.35 8.25 -4.09
C LYS A 108 23.57 7.20 -5.19
N ARG A 109 24.49 6.25 -4.98
CA ARG A 109 24.78 5.17 -5.94
C ARG A 109 23.72 4.07 -5.95
N VAL A 110 23.21 3.70 -4.78
CA VAL A 110 22.29 2.57 -4.60
C VAL A 110 20.83 2.95 -4.88
N ALA A 111 20.44 4.20 -4.63
CA ALA A 111 19.08 4.70 -4.78
C ALA A 111 18.37 4.30 -6.11
N PRO A 112 18.96 4.48 -7.31
CA PRO A 112 18.27 4.07 -8.54
C PRO A 112 18.01 2.56 -8.61
N PHE A 113 18.92 1.72 -8.12
CA PHE A 113 18.75 0.27 -8.10
C PHE A 113 17.68 -0.15 -7.09
N PHE A 114 17.65 0.52 -5.93
CA PHE A 114 16.61 0.31 -4.93
C PHE A 114 15.21 0.63 -5.51
N LEU A 115 15.04 1.77 -6.18
CA LEU A 115 13.75 2.16 -6.78
C LEU A 115 13.28 1.18 -7.85
N ILE A 116 14.20 0.66 -8.67
CA ILE A 116 13.88 -0.39 -9.65
C ILE A 116 13.49 -1.69 -8.93
N GLY A 117 14.25 -2.08 -7.90
CA GLY A 117 13.97 -3.28 -7.10
C GLY A 117 12.61 -3.21 -6.40
N GLU A 118 12.27 -2.06 -5.81
CA GLU A 118 10.96 -1.78 -5.22
C GLU A 118 9.83 -1.92 -6.24
N GLY A 119 9.98 -1.29 -7.42
CA GLY A 119 9.00 -1.41 -8.50
C GLY A 119 8.82 -2.86 -8.98
N CYS A 120 9.91 -3.63 -9.11
CA CYS A 120 9.85 -5.05 -9.45
C CYS A 120 9.14 -5.87 -8.36
N PHE A 121 9.41 -5.59 -7.08
CA PHE A 121 8.72 -6.23 -5.97
C PHE A 121 7.21 -5.99 -6.00
N PHE A 122 6.77 -4.74 -6.21
CA PHE A 122 5.34 -4.44 -6.32
C PHE A 122 4.68 -5.01 -7.57
N LEU A 123 5.40 -5.08 -8.69
CA LEU A 123 4.92 -5.77 -9.89
C LEU A 123 4.66 -7.25 -9.61
N LEU A 124 5.60 -7.94 -8.97
CA LEU A 124 5.44 -9.34 -8.58
C LEU A 124 4.27 -9.53 -7.60
N LEU A 125 4.11 -8.62 -6.63
CA LEU A 125 3.00 -8.65 -5.70
C LEU A 125 1.65 -8.50 -6.41
N ILE A 126 1.53 -7.55 -7.37
CA ILE A 126 0.31 -7.35 -8.15
C ILE A 126 -0.02 -8.61 -8.97
N LEU A 127 0.98 -9.22 -9.63
CA LEU A 127 0.80 -10.47 -10.37
C LEU A 127 0.33 -11.60 -9.44
N PHE A 128 0.96 -11.75 -8.28
CA PHE A 128 0.60 -12.76 -7.28
C PHE A 128 -0.85 -12.60 -6.82
N VAL A 129 -1.26 -11.38 -6.46
CA VAL A 129 -2.66 -11.07 -6.05
C VAL A 129 -3.63 -11.34 -7.20
N PHE A 130 -3.25 -11.00 -8.43
CA PHE A 130 -4.08 -11.26 -9.59
C PHE A 130 -4.31 -12.75 -9.83
N PHE A 131 -3.26 -13.57 -9.76
CA PHE A 131 -3.39 -15.02 -9.86
C PHE A 131 -4.22 -15.60 -8.71
N ALA A 132 -4.03 -15.09 -7.48
CA ALA A 132 -4.86 -15.48 -6.34
C ALA A 132 -6.34 -15.13 -6.54
N ALA A 133 -6.65 -13.97 -7.13
CA ALA A 133 -8.02 -13.57 -7.44
C ALA A 133 -8.67 -14.47 -8.49
N GLN A 134 -7.93 -14.82 -9.55
CA GLN A 134 -8.42 -15.74 -10.58
C GLN A 134 -8.64 -17.15 -10.03
N TYR A 135 -7.75 -17.64 -9.17
CA TYR A 135 -7.91 -18.92 -8.50
C TYR A 135 -9.13 -18.91 -7.57
N TYR A 136 -9.28 -17.83 -6.78
CA TYR A 136 -10.42 -17.65 -5.87
C TYR A 136 -11.76 -17.63 -6.61
N GLU A 137 -11.88 -16.96 -7.76
CA GLU A 137 -13.15 -16.97 -8.52
C GLU A 137 -13.53 -18.36 -9.04
N LYS A 138 -12.55 -19.24 -9.31
CA LYS A 138 -12.80 -20.61 -9.79
C LYS A 138 -13.11 -21.59 -8.66
N HIS A 139 -12.42 -21.47 -7.53
CA HIS A 139 -12.48 -22.45 -6.45
C HIS A 139 -13.28 -22.00 -5.23
N ALA A 140 -13.68 -20.72 -5.18
CA ALA A 140 -14.39 -20.06 -4.07
C ALA A 140 -13.65 -20.10 -2.71
N GLN A 141 -12.44 -20.63 -2.68
CA GLN A 141 -11.58 -20.72 -1.51
C GLN A 141 -10.11 -20.66 -1.91
N LEU A 142 -9.28 -20.18 -1.01
CA LEU A 142 -7.82 -20.19 -1.12
C LEU A 142 -7.23 -21.01 0.03
N PRO A 143 -6.09 -21.69 -0.19
CA PRO A 143 -5.31 -22.28 0.88
C PRO A 143 -5.05 -21.26 2.00
N SER A 144 -5.18 -21.67 3.26
CA SER A 144 -5.18 -20.77 4.44
C SER A 144 -3.94 -19.89 4.58
N TYR A 145 -2.80 -20.33 4.04
CA TYR A 145 -1.55 -19.56 4.05
C TYR A 145 -1.55 -18.38 3.05
N ILE A 146 -2.30 -18.46 1.94
CA ILE A 146 -2.29 -17.40 0.91
C ILE A 146 -2.95 -16.11 1.41
N PRO A 147 -4.17 -16.11 1.98
CA PRO A 147 -4.77 -14.91 2.56
C PRO A 147 -3.90 -14.28 3.64
N THR A 148 -3.31 -15.12 4.50
CA THR A 148 -2.43 -14.68 5.58
C THR A 148 -1.17 -14.02 5.04
N ALA A 149 -0.54 -14.59 4.00
CA ALA A 149 0.63 -14.02 3.35
C ALA A 149 0.32 -12.69 2.65
N ILE A 150 -0.80 -12.61 1.91
CA ILE A 150 -1.24 -11.37 1.27
C ILE A 150 -1.46 -10.29 2.33
N PHE A 151 -2.22 -10.59 3.39
CA PHE A 151 -2.49 -9.65 4.47
C PHE A 151 -1.20 -9.17 5.15
N PHE A 152 -0.27 -10.09 5.43
CA PHE A 152 1.03 -9.76 6.02
C PHE A 152 1.84 -8.82 5.11
N ILE A 153 1.96 -9.13 3.82
CA ILE A 153 2.77 -8.33 2.87
C ILE A 153 2.19 -6.92 2.73
N PHE A 154 0.87 -6.79 2.55
CA PHE A 154 0.22 -5.48 2.46
C PHE A 154 0.29 -4.70 3.77
N SER A 155 0.22 -5.38 4.93
CA SER A 155 0.30 -4.73 6.24
C SER A 155 1.72 -4.33 6.65
N THR A 156 2.76 -4.89 6.00
CA THR A 156 4.17 -4.59 6.30
C THR A 156 4.81 -3.78 5.16
N PHE A 157 5.25 -4.46 4.11
CA PHE A 157 5.96 -3.88 2.96
C PHE A 157 5.09 -2.87 2.22
N GLY A 158 3.78 -3.09 2.16
CA GLY A 158 2.84 -2.15 1.55
C GLY A 158 2.80 -0.77 2.23
N TYR A 159 3.25 -0.67 3.49
CA TYR A 159 3.29 0.59 4.23
C TYR A 159 4.71 1.11 4.50
N ILE A 160 5.72 0.24 4.58
CA ILE A 160 7.12 0.60 4.86
C ILE A 160 7.87 1.06 3.59
N LEU A 161 7.78 0.29 2.50
CA LEU A 161 8.63 0.57 1.34
C LEU A 161 8.28 1.89 0.63
N PRO A 162 6.99 2.26 0.41
CA PRO A 162 6.67 3.46 -0.36
C PRO A 162 7.18 4.77 0.27
N PRO A 163 7.08 5.02 1.59
CA PRO A 163 7.72 6.18 2.22
C PRO A 163 9.23 6.25 1.98
N ILE A 164 9.93 5.11 2.06
CA ILE A 164 11.38 5.03 1.80
C ILE A 164 11.68 5.34 0.33
N GLY A 165 10.94 4.74 -0.60
CA GLY A 165 11.05 5.00 -2.04
C GLY A 165 10.81 6.47 -2.37
N MET A 166 9.76 7.08 -1.80
CA MET A 166 9.46 8.51 -1.94
C MET A 166 10.59 9.39 -1.44
N ASN A 167 11.29 8.96 -0.38
CA ASN A 167 12.45 9.68 0.10
C ASN A 167 13.59 9.69 -0.92
N PHE A 168 13.97 8.51 -1.43
CA PHE A 168 14.99 8.39 -2.46
C PHE A 168 14.65 9.16 -3.73
N ILE A 169 13.37 9.17 -4.13
CA ILE A 169 12.91 9.99 -5.25
C ILE A 169 13.18 11.47 -4.99
N GLY A 170 12.80 11.98 -3.81
CA GLY A 170 13.05 13.38 -3.45
C GLY A 170 14.53 13.75 -3.43
N GLU A 171 15.36 12.88 -2.87
CA GLU A 171 16.82 13.05 -2.83
C GLU A 171 17.45 13.05 -4.23
N LEU A 172 17.12 12.06 -5.07
CA LEU A 172 17.63 12.01 -6.44
C LEU A 172 17.18 13.21 -7.27
N VAL A 173 15.93 13.66 -7.11
CA VAL A 173 15.44 14.89 -7.75
C VAL A 173 16.24 16.09 -7.27
N GLY A 174 16.50 16.21 -5.96
CA GLY A 174 17.34 17.26 -5.39
C GLY A 174 18.75 17.28 -6.00
N TYR A 175 19.39 16.12 -6.14
CA TYR A 175 20.70 16.01 -6.78
C TYR A 175 20.68 16.41 -8.26
N MET A 176 19.66 15.99 -9.01
CA MET A 176 19.52 16.37 -10.43
C MET A 176 19.27 17.86 -10.64
N ILE A 177 18.65 18.54 -9.66
CA ILE A 177 18.46 20.00 -9.68
C ILE A 177 19.77 20.71 -9.34
N HIS A 178 20.52 20.20 -8.36
CA HIS A 178 21.79 20.81 -7.95
C HIS A 178 22.90 20.63 -8.99
N ASP A 179 22.99 19.44 -9.59
CA ASP A 179 23.96 19.08 -10.62
C ASP A 179 23.27 18.35 -11.77
N GLY A 180 23.16 19.02 -12.91
CA GLY A 180 22.51 18.46 -14.10
C GLY A 180 23.21 17.22 -14.67
N SER A 181 24.49 16.98 -14.36
CA SER A 181 25.20 15.77 -14.80
C SER A 181 24.67 14.49 -14.12
N GLU A 182 24.00 14.66 -12.98
CA GLU A 182 23.40 13.57 -12.20
C GLU A 182 22.06 13.09 -12.78
N ALA A 183 21.51 13.78 -13.79
CA ALA A 183 20.27 13.45 -14.51
C ALA A 183 20.46 12.31 -15.52
N THR A 184 20.92 11.17 -15.03
CA THR A 184 21.14 9.96 -15.84
C THR A 184 19.82 9.26 -16.18
N ALA A 185 19.74 8.63 -17.35
CA ALA A 185 18.56 7.90 -17.81
C ALA A 185 18.13 6.80 -16.81
N LEU A 186 19.09 6.13 -16.16
CA LEU A 186 18.82 5.10 -15.16
C LEU A 186 18.04 5.65 -13.95
N ARG A 187 18.41 6.83 -13.46
CA ARG A 187 17.75 7.46 -12.31
C ARG A 187 16.36 7.95 -12.66
N ILE A 188 16.22 8.60 -13.82
CA ILE A 188 14.92 9.05 -14.32
C ILE A 188 13.97 7.87 -14.50
N PHE A 189 14.46 6.78 -15.12
CA PHE A 189 13.68 5.55 -15.27
C PHE A 189 13.28 4.98 -13.91
N GLY A 190 14.22 4.83 -12.97
CA GLY A 190 13.94 4.31 -11.62
C GLY A 190 12.86 5.13 -10.89
N ILE A 191 12.94 6.46 -10.97
CA ILE A 191 11.94 7.36 -10.36
C ILE A 191 10.55 7.16 -10.99
N ILE A 192 10.44 7.20 -12.32
CA ILE A 192 9.15 7.06 -13.01
C ILE A 192 8.55 5.68 -12.74
N PHE A 193 9.38 4.64 -12.78
CA PHE A 193 8.98 3.26 -12.55
C PHE A 193 8.46 3.06 -11.11
N ALA A 194 9.19 3.52 -10.10
CA ALA A 194 8.75 3.44 -8.71
C ALA A 194 7.47 4.25 -8.46
N LEU A 195 7.39 5.49 -8.94
CA LEU A 195 6.19 6.33 -8.80
C LEU A 195 4.93 5.68 -9.39
N PHE A 196 5.07 5.04 -10.56
CA PHE A 196 3.96 4.33 -11.19
C PHE A 196 3.41 3.24 -10.26
N PHE A 197 4.26 2.41 -9.66
CA PHE A 197 3.82 1.33 -8.78
C PHE A 197 3.33 1.83 -7.41
N ILE A 198 3.99 2.84 -6.83
CA ILE A 198 3.54 3.47 -5.57
C ILE A 198 2.13 4.03 -5.75
N PHE A 199 1.85 4.72 -6.86
CA PHE A 199 0.51 5.27 -7.13
C PHE A 199 -0.55 4.17 -7.26
N HIS A 200 -0.24 3.08 -7.97
CA HIS A 200 -1.15 1.94 -8.10
C HIS A 200 -1.40 1.27 -6.74
N LEU A 201 -0.35 1.07 -5.94
CA LEU A 201 -0.45 0.49 -4.60
C LEU A 201 -1.32 1.35 -3.68
N CYS A 202 -1.14 2.67 -3.68
CA CYS A 202 -2.00 3.59 -2.92
C CYS A 202 -3.48 3.45 -3.30
N GLY A 203 -3.77 3.30 -4.60
CA GLY A 203 -5.12 3.00 -5.07
C GLY A 203 -5.67 1.68 -4.51
N TYR A 204 -4.87 0.61 -4.54
CA TYR A 204 -5.27 -0.71 -4.01
C TYR A 204 -5.41 -0.73 -2.48
N LEU A 205 -4.52 -0.04 -1.75
CA LEU A 205 -4.61 0.10 -0.30
C LEU A 205 -5.86 0.89 0.09
N HIS A 206 -6.20 1.96 -0.63
CA HIS A 206 -7.42 2.72 -0.37
C HIS A 206 -8.68 1.87 -0.60
N ILE A 207 -8.67 1.03 -1.63
CA ILE A 207 -9.71 0.03 -1.91
C ILE A 207 -9.81 -1.00 -0.76
N GLY A 208 -8.70 -1.56 -0.30
CA GLY A 208 -8.68 -2.53 0.81
C GLY A 208 -9.09 -1.93 2.15
N LEU A 209 -8.67 -0.70 2.46
CA LEU A 209 -9.07 0.05 3.66
C LEU A 209 -10.56 0.38 3.66
N PHE A 210 -11.15 0.67 2.50
CA PHE A 210 -12.59 0.89 2.39
C PHE A 210 -13.36 -0.39 2.73
N SER A 211 -12.93 -1.56 2.23
CA SER A 211 -13.50 -2.85 2.62
C SER A 211 -13.34 -3.13 4.12
N TYR A 212 -12.17 -2.84 4.71
CA TYR A 212 -11.91 -3.05 6.15
C TYR A 212 -12.72 -2.11 7.06
N ASN A 213 -12.85 -0.82 6.72
CA ASN A 213 -13.63 0.13 7.51
C ASN A 213 -15.13 -0.21 7.50
N GLN A 214 -15.68 -0.69 6.39
CA GLN A 214 -17.05 -1.20 6.33
C GLN A 214 -17.25 -2.41 7.26
N PHE A 215 -16.24 -3.27 7.39
CA PHE A 215 -16.26 -4.45 8.25
C PHE A 215 -16.13 -4.09 9.74
N SER A 216 -15.17 -3.22 10.10
CA SER A 216 -14.99 -2.70 11.47
C SER A 216 -16.28 -2.04 12.02
N ILE A 217 -16.96 -1.26 11.19
CA ILE A 217 -18.24 -0.64 11.55
C ILE A 217 -19.30 -1.72 11.83
N ARG A 218 -19.39 -2.77 11.00
CA ARG A 218 -20.32 -3.90 11.20
C ARG A 218 -20.10 -4.63 12.53
N PHE A 219 -18.86 -5.00 12.86
CA PHE A 219 -18.57 -5.66 14.14
C PHE A 219 -18.83 -4.76 15.35
N THR A 220 -18.69 -3.44 15.19
CA THR A 220 -19.03 -2.49 16.26
C THR A 220 -20.53 -2.50 16.50
N TYR A 221 -21.37 -2.45 15.45
CA TYR A 221 -22.83 -2.53 15.58
C TYR A 221 -23.33 -3.86 16.18
N ASP A 222 -22.71 -4.99 15.84
CA ASP A 222 -23.10 -6.30 16.36
C ASP A 222 -22.75 -6.48 17.85
N ASN A 223 -21.78 -5.73 18.38
CA ASN A 223 -21.42 -5.73 19.81
C ASN A 223 -22.26 -4.75 20.65
N TYR A 224 -22.93 -3.77 20.04
CA TYR A 224 -23.85 -2.84 20.74
C TYR A 224 -25.33 -3.25 20.63
N SER A 225 -25.62 -4.35 19.94
CA SER A 225 -27.00 -4.85 19.73
C SER A 225 -27.33 -6.12 20.53
N ASN A 226 -26.47 -6.52 21.47
CA ASN A 226 -26.76 -7.48 22.54
C ASN A 226 -26.77 -6.78 23.90
#